data_AF-A0AAV8GMY4-F1
#
_entry.id   AF-A0AAV8GMY4-F1
#
_cell.length_a   1.000
_cell.length_b   1.000
_cell.length_c   1.000
_cell.angle_alpha   90.00
_cell.angle_beta   90.00
_cell.angle_gamma   90.00
#
_symmetry.space_group_name_H-M   'P 1'
#
loop_
_entity.id
_entity.type
_entity.pdbx_description
1 polymer ?
#
loop_
_entity_poly.entity_id
_entity_poly.type
_entity_poly.pdbx_seq_one_letter_code
_entity_poly.pdbx_strand_id
1 'polypeptide(L)'
;MESKHELKGQTRYRFRPKTSIRKSPKCSFIAFRALTAAASEPSSQVGSSRGDRGEHHREMGKGTGSFGKRRNKTHTLCVRCGRRSFHLQKSRCGSCGYPSARIRKYNWSVKAIRRKTTGTGRMRYLRHLPRRFKSGFREGTEAAPRKKAAAAAAP
;
A
#
# COMPACT_ATOMS: atom_id res chain seq x y z
N MET A 1 41.73 4.26 25.33
CA MET A 1 42.73 4.61 24.30
C MET A 1 42.25 3.96 23.00
N GLU A 2 41.23 4.51 22.35
CA GLU A 2 41.24 5.72 21.51
C GLU A 2 41.87 5.48 20.13
N SER A 3 41.01 5.50 19.10
CA SER A 3 41.25 5.80 17.68
C SER A 3 40.03 5.30 16.87
N LYS A 4 38.86 5.95 16.97
CA LYS A 4 38.46 7.07 16.09
C LYS A 4 39.14 7.02 14.72
N HIS A 5 38.48 6.40 13.74
CA HIS A 5 38.58 6.88 12.36
C HIS A 5 37.19 7.10 11.78
N GLU A 6 36.98 8.39 11.54
CA GLU A 6 35.86 9.09 10.98
C GLU A 6 35.98 9.07 9.45
N LEU A 7 34.95 8.59 8.74
CA LEU A 7 34.75 8.95 7.34
C LEU A 7 33.28 9.28 7.10
N LYS A 8 33.01 10.59 7.16
CA LYS A 8 31.84 11.28 6.64
C LYS A 8 31.81 11.09 5.11
N GLY A 9 30.80 10.40 4.59
CA GLY A 9 30.57 10.24 3.16
C GLY A 9 29.14 10.64 2.78
N GLN A 10 28.91 11.94 2.63
CA GLN A 10 27.65 12.50 2.14
C GLN A 10 27.50 12.22 0.63
N THR A 11 26.86 11.13 0.23
CA THR A 11 26.44 10.96 -1.17
C THR A 11 25.07 11.62 -1.36
N ARG A 12 25.11 12.85 -1.87
CA ARG A 12 23.98 13.61 -2.42
C ARG A 12 23.34 12.79 -3.55
N TYR A 13 22.20 12.15 -3.30
CA TYR A 13 21.37 11.59 -4.38
C TYR A 13 20.73 12.74 -5.15
N ARG A 14 21.26 13.00 -6.36
CA ARG A 14 20.67 13.92 -7.33
C ARG A 14 19.27 13.44 -7.70
N PHE A 15 18.28 14.29 -7.42
CA PHE A 15 16.91 14.16 -7.89
C PHE A 15 16.89 14.24 -9.42
N ARG A 16 16.52 13.16 -10.12
CA ARG A 16 16.33 13.18 -11.58
C ARG A 16 14.85 13.50 -11.88
N PRO A 17 14.50 14.64 -12.47
CA PRO A 17 13.14 14.94 -12.85
C PRO A 17 12.69 14.06 -14.04
N LYS A 18 11.42 13.65 -14.00
CA LYS A 18 10.76 12.86 -15.04
C LYS A 18 10.58 13.71 -16.30
N THR A 19 11.33 13.43 -17.36
CA THR A 19 11.12 14.02 -18.68
C THR A 19 10.18 13.16 -19.52
N SER A 20 9.04 13.78 -19.86
CA SER A 20 8.33 13.74 -21.14
C SER A 20 8.12 12.40 -21.86
N ILE A 21 6.86 11.99 -21.83
CA ILE A 21 6.15 11.17 -22.81
C ILE A 21 6.49 11.66 -24.24
N ARG A 22 7.09 10.80 -25.08
CA ARG A 22 7.21 11.03 -26.53
C ARG A 22 6.01 10.41 -27.23
N LYS A 23 5.26 11.25 -27.95
CA LYS A 23 4.25 10.91 -28.96
C LYS A 23 4.95 10.20 -30.11
N SER A 24 4.42 9.06 -30.56
CA SER A 24 4.71 8.48 -31.87
C SER A 24 3.67 8.94 -32.91
N PRO A 25 4.10 9.23 -34.15
CA PRO A 25 3.27 9.73 -35.23
C PRO A 25 2.53 8.62 -36.02
N LYS A 26 1.51 9.09 -36.74
CA LYS A 26 0.58 8.39 -37.63
C LYS A 26 1.28 7.70 -38.82
N CYS A 27 0.71 6.58 -39.29
CA CYS A 27 0.65 6.00 -40.66
C CYS A 27 -0.07 4.64 -40.47
N SER A 28 -1.11 4.22 -41.19
CA SER A 28 -1.31 4.12 -42.63
C SER A 28 -2.82 3.92 -42.87
N PHE A 29 -3.46 4.71 -43.73
CA PHE A 29 -3.88 4.29 -45.07
C PHE A 29 -4.51 2.89 -45.13
N ILE A 30 -5.84 2.83 -45.16
CA ILE A 30 -6.58 1.96 -46.08
C ILE A 30 -7.75 2.77 -46.65
N ALA A 31 -7.66 3.04 -47.94
CA ALA A 31 -8.74 3.54 -48.78
C ALA A 31 -9.68 2.38 -49.13
N PHE A 32 -10.99 2.60 -49.04
CA PHE A 32 -11.96 1.75 -49.76
C PHE A 32 -13.11 2.60 -50.30
N ARG A 33 -12.99 2.84 -51.61
CA ARG A 33 -14.01 2.92 -52.67
C ARG A 33 -15.36 3.59 -52.38
N ALA A 34 -15.57 4.67 -53.13
CA ALA A 34 -16.86 5.19 -53.56
C ALA A 34 -17.58 4.24 -54.52
N LEU A 35 -18.91 4.15 -54.38
CA LEU A 35 -19.82 3.93 -55.50
C LEU A 35 -21.08 4.78 -55.29
N THR A 36 -21.46 5.44 -56.36
CA THR A 36 -22.41 6.54 -56.55
C THR A 36 -23.89 6.13 -56.53
N ALA A 37 -24.75 6.99 -56.00
CA ALA A 37 -26.13 7.17 -56.48
C ALA A 37 -26.56 8.63 -56.27
N ALA A 38 -27.08 9.23 -57.34
CA ALA A 38 -27.51 10.61 -57.47
C ALA A 38 -29.02 10.79 -57.19
N ALA A 39 -29.47 12.06 -57.23
CA ALA A 39 -30.82 12.60 -57.12
C ALA A 39 -31.34 12.79 -55.67
N SER A 40 -31.87 13.93 -55.23
CA SER A 40 -32.23 15.20 -55.87
C SER A 40 -32.60 16.19 -54.75
N GLU A 41 -32.16 17.44 -54.85
CA GLU A 41 -32.55 18.53 -53.96
C GLU A 41 -34.04 18.89 -54.14
N PRO A 42 -34.73 19.33 -53.08
CA PRO A 42 -35.30 20.67 -53.20
C PRO A 42 -34.95 21.57 -52.01
N SER A 43 -34.48 22.75 -52.39
CA SER A 43 -34.35 23.96 -51.58
C SER A 43 -35.68 24.35 -50.91
N SER A 44 -35.68 24.49 -49.58
CA SER A 44 -36.34 25.62 -48.94
C SER A 44 -35.64 25.98 -47.64
N GLN A 45 -35.23 27.23 -47.60
CA GLN A 45 -34.42 27.85 -46.56
C GLN A 45 -35.33 28.17 -45.36
N VAL A 46 -34.95 27.70 -44.18
CA VAL A 46 -35.17 28.45 -42.94
C VAL A 46 -33.90 28.38 -42.12
N GLY A 47 -33.13 29.46 -42.22
CA GLY A 47 -32.05 29.75 -41.31
C GLY A 47 -32.61 29.91 -39.89
N SER A 48 -32.25 28.98 -39.02
CA SER A 48 -31.97 29.33 -37.63
C SER A 48 -30.63 28.74 -37.27
N SER A 49 -29.62 29.52 -37.65
CA SER A 49 -28.31 29.59 -37.02
C SER A 49 -28.46 29.71 -35.50
N ARG A 50 -28.51 28.58 -34.81
CA ARG A 50 -27.96 28.46 -33.46
C ARG A 50 -26.99 27.30 -33.53
N GLY A 51 -25.74 27.67 -33.75
CA GLY A 51 -24.65 26.74 -33.98
C GLY A 51 -24.71 25.57 -33.02
N ASP A 52 -24.69 24.38 -33.60
CA ASP A 52 -23.92 23.25 -33.11
C ASP A 52 -22.45 23.71 -32.97
N ARG A 53 -22.22 24.59 -31.99
CA ARG A 53 -20.89 24.82 -31.47
C ARG A 53 -20.70 23.65 -30.56
N GLY A 54 -20.15 22.57 -31.13
CA GLY A 54 -19.55 21.48 -30.40
C GLY A 54 -18.92 22.02 -29.12
N GLU A 55 -19.66 21.85 -28.04
CA GLU A 55 -19.31 22.41 -26.76
C GLU A 55 -18.13 21.57 -26.32
N HIS A 56 -16.94 22.13 -26.47
CA HIS A 56 -15.72 21.60 -25.92
C HIS A 56 -16.02 21.23 -24.46
N HIS A 57 -16.16 19.93 -24.19
CA HIS A 57 -16.36 19.33 -22.88
C HIS A 57 -15.14 19.66 -21.99
N ARG A 58 -15.07 20.91 -21.54
CA ARG A 58 -14.04 21.48 -20.69
C ARG A 58 -14.34 21.17 -19.22
N GLU A 59 -14.51 19.89 -18.92
CA GLU A 59 -14.32 19.39 -17.56
C GLU A 59 -13.79 17.95 -17.55
N MET A 60 -12.98 17.57 -18.55
CA MET A 60 -12.36 16.24 -18.56
C MET A 60 -11.00 16.24 -17.84
N GLY A 61 -11.00 16.75 -16.60
CA GLY A 61 -9.80 16.86 -15.77
C GLY A 61 -9.46 15.56 -15.05
N LYS A 62 -8.19 15.12 -15.12
CA LYS A 62 -7.59 13.98 -14.35
C LYS A 62 -7.59 14.19 -12.82
N GLY A 63 -8.09 15.33 -12.35
CA GLY A 63 -8.05 15.78 -10.96
C GLY A 63 -9.44 15.95 -10.38
N THR A 64 -9.91 17.19 -10.28
CA THR A 64 -11.07 17.60 -9.46
C THR A 64 -12.34 16.77 -9.72
N GLY A 65 -12.84 16.72 -10.96
CA GLY A 65 -14.03 15.91 -11.29
C GLY A 65 -13.87 14.40 -11.08
N SER A 66 -12.63 13.88 -11.10
CA SER A 66 -12.34 12.46 -10.86
C SER A 66 -12.36 12.06 -9.38
N PHE A 67 -12.05 12.98 -8.47
CA PHE A 67 -12.03 12.70 -7.02
C PHE A 67 -13.44 12.53 -6.44
N GLY A 68 -14.41 13.32 -6.90
CA GLY A 68 -15.81 13.22 -6.46
C GLY A 68 -16.44 11.85 -6.77
N LYS A 69 -15.95 11.14 -7.80
CA LYS A 69 -16.47 9.83 -8.22
C LYS A 69 -15.88 8.64 -7.44
N ARG A 70 -14.97 8.84 -6.46
CA ARG A 70 -14.24 7.76 -5.73
C ARG A 70 -15.03 7.14 -4.57
N ARG A 71 -16.27 6.72 -4.83
CA ARG A 71 -17.16 6.06 -3.85
C ARG A 71 -16.88 4.56 -3.67
N ASN A 72 -16.44 3.88 -4.72
CA ASN A 72 -16.15 2.44 -4.69
C ASN A 72 -14.83 2.16 -3.95
N LYS A 73 -14.84 1.20 -3.01
CA LYS A 73 -13.65 0.86 -2.22
C LYS A 73 -13.01 -0.40 -2.75
N THR A 74 -11.74 -0.31 -3.14
CA THR A 74 -10.94 -1.47 -3.55
C THR A 74 -10.30 -2.18 -2.36
N HIS A 75 -9.99 -1.45 -1.28
CA HIS A 75 -9.29 -1.97 -0.11
C HIS A 75 -10.09 -1.81 1.19
N THR A 76 -10.29 -2.92 1.91
CA THR A 76 -10.85 -2.96 3.29
C THR A 76 -9.82 -3.45 4.31
N LEU A 77 -10.21 -3.46 5.58
CA LEU A 77 -9.42 -4.00 6.68
C LEU A 77 -9.21 -5.50 6.51
N CYS A 78 -7.96 -5.94 6.66
CA CYS A 78 -7.61 -7.35 6.64
C CYS A 78 -7.69 -7.97 8.04
N VAL A 79 -8.38 -9.10 8.17
CA VAL A 79 -8.54 -9.85 9.43
C VAL A 79 -7.19 -10.22 10.06
N ARG A 80 -6.22 -10.69 9.28
CA ARG A 80 -4.92 -11.15 9.81
C ARG A 80 -4.04 -10.02 10.34
N CYS A 81 -3.97 -8.88 9.64
CA CYS A 81 -2.99 -7.84 9.94
C CYS A 81 -3.57 -6.50 10.39
N GLY A 82 -4.90 -6.34 10.42
CA GLY A 82 -5.59 -5.12 10.85
C GLY A 82 -5.34 -3.89 9.96
N ARG A 83 -4.72 -4.06 8.78
CA ARG A 83 -4.42 -2.96 7.86
C ARG A 83 -5.46 -2.89 6.75
N ARG A 84 -5.77 -1.67 6.29
CA ARG A 84 -6.59 -1.43 5.09
C ARG A 84 -5.82 -1.78 3.82
N SER A 85 -5.72 -3.07 3.53
CA SER A 85 -4.93 -3.59 2.40
C SER A 85 -5.55 -4.85 1.79
N PHE A 86 -6.72 -5.28 2.26
CA PHE A 86 -7.43 -6.41 1.68
C PHE A 86 -8.14 -5.96 0.42
N HIS A 87 -7.74 -6.48 -0.74
CA HIS A 87 -8.38 -6.16 -2.01
C HIS A 87 -9.65 -7.01 -2.20
N LEU A 88 -10.82 -6.38 -2.35
CA LEU A 88 -12.11 -7.09 -2.36
C LEU A 88 -12.24 -8.00 -3.58
N GLN A 89 -12.12 -7.43 -4.79
CA GLN A 89 -12.28 -8.18 -6.03
C GLN A 89 -11.27 -9.32 -6.20
N LYS A 90 -10.03 -9.11 -5.76
CA LYS A 90 -8.93 -10.09 -5.89
C LYS A 90 -8.80 -10.99 -4.67
N SER A 91 -9.64 -10.80 -3.65
CA SER A 91 -9.63 -11.51 -2.37
C SER A 91 -8.23 -11.70 -1.78
N ARG A 92 -7.37 -10.68 -1.87
CA ARG A 92 -5.95 -10.79 -1.48
C ARG A 92 -5.45 -9.56 -0.74
N CYS A 93 -4.76 -9.79 0.37
CA CYS A 93 -4.15 -8.72 1.15
C CYS A 93 -2.79 -8.32 0.59
N GLY A 94 -2.66 -7.04 0.21
CA GLY A 94 -1.40 -6.44 -0.21
C GLY A 94 -0.36 -6.34 0.91
N SER A 95 -0.73 -6.37 2.20
CA SER A 95 0.26 -6.26 3.28
C SER A 95 0.82 -7.61 3.74
N CYS A 96 -0.05 -8.58 4.02
CA CYS A 96 0.31 -9.85 4.65
C CYS A 96 0.15 -11.07 3.74
N GLY A 97 -0.51 -10.94 2.58
CA GLY A 97 -0.72 -12.04 1.63
C GLY A 97 -1.97 -12.90 1.87
N TYR A 98 -2.76 -12.66 2.92
CA TYR A 98 -4.03 -13.36 3.18
C TYR A 98 -4.87 -13.50 1.89
N PRO A 99 -5.35 -14.69 1.51
CA PRO A 99 -5.51 -15.92 2.30
C PRO A 99 -4.28 -16.83 2.43
N SER A 100 -3.14 -16.54 1.78
CA SER A 100 -1.97 -17.44 1.79
C SER A 100 -1.56 -17.87 3.20
N ALA A 101 -1.19 -19.14 3.40
CA ALA A 101 -0.76 -19.63 4.71
C ALA A 101 0.47 -18.86 5.24
N ARG A 102 1.48 -18.67 4.39
CA ARG A 102 2.68 -17.90 4.72
C ARG A 102 2.44 -16.40 4.65
N ILE A 103 3.05 -15.65 5.57
CA ILE A 103 3.04 -14.18 5.54
C ILE A 103 3.97 -13.68 4.43
N ARG A 104 3.45 -12.75 3.61
CA ARG A 104 4.21 -12.07 2.55
C ARG A 104 5.37 -11.25 3.14
N LYS A 105 6.60 -11.61 2.76
CA LYS A 105 7.85 -10.90 3.11
C LYS A 105 8.67 -10.68 1.82
N TYR A 106 9.37 -9.55 1.74
CA TYR A 106 10.32 -9.27 0.67
C TYR A 106 11.60 -8.69 1.26
N ASN A 107 12.75 -9.23 0.85
CA ASN A 107 14.05 -8.84 1.37
C ASN A 107 14.46 -7.43 0.94
N TRP A 108 13.98 -6.96 -0.21
CA TRP A 108 14.17 -5.57 -0.65
C TRP A 108 13.48 -4.53 0.25
N SER A 109 12.56 -4.94 1.14
CA SER A 109 11.82 -4.04 2.03
C SER A 109 12.18 -4.26 3.51
N VAL A 110 13.43 -3.93 3.87
CA VAL A 110 13.97 -4.10 5.23
C VAL A 110 13.11 -3.42 6.30
N LYS A 111 12.65 -2.19 6.04
CA LYS A 111 11.78 -1.44 6.98
C LYS A 111 10.43 -2.12 7.17
N ALA A 112 9.87 -2.73 6.13
CA ALA A 112 8.60 -3.44 6.24
C ALA A 112 8.74 -4.75 7.02
N ILE A 113 9.89 -5.43 6.90
CA ILE A 113 10.21 -6.61 7.71
C ILE A 113 10.29 -6.22 9.20
N ARG A 114 11.05 -5.17 9.54
CA ARG A 114 11.21 -4.68 10.93
C ARG A 114 9.88 -4.33 11.61
N ARG A 115 8.90 -3.78 10.90
CA ARG A 115 7.58 -3.43 11.45
C ARG A 115 6.68 -4.63 11.78
N LYS A 116 7.01 -5.84 11.31
CA LYS A 116 6.17 -7.04 11.46
C LYS A 116 6.90 -8.20 12.15
N THR A 117 8.19 -8.05 12.42
CA THR A 117 9.00 -9.12 13.00
C THR A 117 8.56 -9.41 14.43
N THR A 118 8.94 -10.58 14.92
CA THR A 118 8.79 -10.95 16.34
C THR A 118 9.41 -9.85 17.22
N GLY A 119 8.71 -9.44 18.28
CA GLY A 119 9.16 -8.32 19.13
C GLY A 119 8.19 -7.14 19.18
N THR A 120 7.49 -6.83 18.08
CA THR A 120 6.69 -5.58 17.98
C THR A 120 5.29 -5.66 18.60
N GLY A 121 4.88 -6.82 19.10
CA GLY A 121 3.52 -7.08 19.60
C GLY A 121 3.48 -7.44 21.08
N ARG A 122 2.33 -7.93 21.55
CA ARG A 122 2.10 -8.27 22.97
C ARG A 122 2.94 -9.44 23.50
N MET A 123 3.54 -10.26 22.63
CA MET A 123 4.42 -11.38 22.97
C MET A 123 3.95 -12.25 24.17
N ARG A 124 2.65 -12.56 24.26
CA ARG A 124 2.05 -13.24 25.44
C ARG A 124 2.81 -14.50 25.86
N TYR A 125 3.13 -15.38 24.90
CA TYR A 125 3.88 -16.61 25.17
C TYR A 125 5.38 -16.36 25.34
N LEU A 126 6.00 -15.70 24.35
CA LEU A 126 7.45 -15.47 24.33
C LEU A 126 7.97 -14.65 25.51
N ARG A 127 7.15 -13.80 26.14
CA ARG A 127 7.57 -12.99 27.30
C ARG A 127 7.82 -13.84 28.54
N HIS A 128 7.04 -14.91 28.74
CA HIS A 128 7.20 -15.80 29.88
C HIS A 128 8.20 -16.92 29.63
N LEU A 129 8.51 -17.20 28.36
CA LEU A 129 9.42 -18.28 27.97
C LEU A 129 10.81 -18.18 28.61
N PRO A 130 11.55 -17.06 28.51
CA PRO A 130 12.88 -16.96 29.10
C PRO A 130 12.88 -17.23 30.61
N ARG A 131 11.81 -16.83 31.33
CA ARG A 131 11.66 -17.11 32.76
C ARG A 131 11.44 -18.60 33.02
N ARG A 132 10.57 -19.25 32.24
CA ARG A 132 10.33 -20.71 32.34
C ARG A 132 11.55 -21.54 31.96
N PHE A 133 12.30 -21.11 30.94
CA PHE A 133 13.57 -21.73 30.55
C PHE A 133 14.59 -21.66 31.69
N LYS A 134 14.73 -20.51 32.36
CA LYS A 134 15.64 -20.36 33.50
C LYS A 134 15.26 -21.25 34.69
N SER A 135 13.97 -21.54 34.85
CA SER A 135 13.47 -22.44 35.89
C SER A 135 13.32 -23.90 35.42
N GLY A 136 13.81 -24.26 34.23
CA GLY A 136 13.78 -25.63 33.72
C GLY A 136 12.38 -26.20 33.48
N PHE A 137 11.40 -25.36 33.14
CA PHE A 137 10.01 -25.78 32.92
C PHE A 137 9.37 -26.56 34.08
N ARG A 138 9.76 -26.25 35.33
CA ARG A 138 9.10 -26.81 36.53
C ARG A 138 7.61 -26.45 36.56
N GLU A 139 6.76 -27.45 36.79
CA GLU A 139 5.31 -27.33 36.90
C GLU A 139 4.83 -27.93 38.24
N GLY A 140 3.69 -27.47 38.76
CA GLY A 140 3.03 -28.07 39.94
C GLY A 140 3.71 -27.89 41.30
N THR A 141 4.82 -27.16 41.40
CA THR A 141 5.50 -26.91 42.68
C THR A 141 5.19 -25.53 43.24
N GLU A 142 4.75 -25.47 44.50
CA GLU A 142 4.57 -24.21 45.22
C GLU A 142 5.88 -23.70 45.82
N ALA A 143 6.00 -22.38 45.98
CA ALA A 143 7.16 -21.79 46.64
C ALA A 143 7.09 -22.03 48.15
N ALA A 144 8.19 -22.45 48.75
CA ALA A 144 8.25 -22.64 50.20
C ALA A 144 7.89 -21.32 50.93
N PRO A 145 7.01 -21.36 51.95
CA PRO A 145 6.62 -20.17 52.68
C PRO A 145 7.84 -19.58 53.41
N ARG A 146 8.00 -18.26 53.37
CA ARG A 146 9.08 -17.57 54.07
C ARG A 146 8.80 -17.58 55.57
N LYS A 147 9.67 -18.21 56.37
CA LYS A 147 9.65 -18.05 57.83
C LYS A 147 10.10 -16.63 58.17
N LYS A 148 9.28 -15.86 58.91
CA LYS A 148 9.73 -14.59 59.49
C LYS A 148 10.82 -14.91 60.51
N ALA A 149 12.06 -14.49 60.27
CA ALA A 149 13.05 -14.46 61.33
C ALA A 149 12.52 -13.51 62.41
N ALA A 150 12.38 -13.99 63.64
CA ALA A 150 12.13 -13.13 64.78
C ALA A 150 13.22 -12.05 64.77
N ALA A 151 12.82 -10.79 64.80
CA ALA A 151 13.75 -9.68 64.93
C ALA A 151 14.70 -10.02 66.08
N ALA A 152 15.99 -10.04 65.78
CA ALA A 152 17.02 -10.26 66.78
C ALA A 152 16.79 -9.23 67.90
N ALA A 153 16.30 -9.70 69.04
CA ALA A 153 16.29 -8.93 70.27
C ALA A 153 17.76 -8.70 70.63
N ALA A 154 18.25 -7.51 70.33
CA ALA A 154 19.52 -7.02 70.86
C ALA A 154 19.28 -6.60 72.33
N PRO A 155 20.25 -6.87 73.23
CA PRO A 155 20.16 -6.53 74.65
C PRO A 155 20.15 -5.01 74.90
#